data_AF-A0A0W0TLX6-F1
#
_entry.id   AF-A0A0W0TLX6-F1
#
_cell.length_a   1.000
_cell.length_b   1.000
_cell.length_c   1.000
_cell.angle_alpha   90.00
_cell.angle_beta   90.00
_cell.angle_gamma   90.00
#
_symmetry.space_group_name_H-M   'P 1'
#
loop_
_entity.id
_entity.type
_entity.pdbx_description
1 polymer ?
#
loop_
_entity_poly.entity_id
_entity_poly.type
_entity_poly.pdbx_seq_one_letter_code
_entity_poly.pdbx_strand_id
1 'polypeptide(L)'
;MTTTTKKLRHAKRLDKASGLFFLMGFVFSKLQSIPLVFVSAIFNLLSLLCYLTAYSLWLAACERYPDQPSHINSWYGTVQFKSQHKVAAVLGTLAILTCLAAIAFPPALIPAAWLFLVSNILWCVAEYHKMCHPPVYDEEYSSKRQAVYIRYALLMTSASLVTALATTLVFCFPPAAFATLITATILCLLINLAALHDWVEFTWVEHPPDTWNESHTVIINELGCEPGYAQALNQDETNTLSLSNSQQSENQLEPLYVQLHPQTARGVSPETATFGNESLGRLQCT
;
A
#
# COMPACT_ATOMS: atom_id res chain seq x y z
N MET A 1 -10.93 23.72 -0.64
CA MET A 1 -10.67 22.60 -1.57
C MET A 1 -9.32 22.67 -2.31
N THR A 2 -8.76 23.86 -2.60
CA THR A 2 -7.54 24.01 -3.43
C THR A 2 -6.20 23.63 -2.77
N THR A 3 -6.15 23.52 -1.44
CA THR A 3 -4.90 23.22 -0.70
C THR A 3 -4.60 21.72 -0.65
N THR A 4 -5.63 20.87 -0.49
CA THR A 4 -5.48 19.40 -0.42
C THR A 4 -5.03 18.81 -1.76
N THR A 5 -5.59 19.30 -2.87
CA THR A 5 -5.22 18.84 -4.23
C THR A 5 -3.78 19.19 -4.58
N LYS A 6 -3.29 20.36 -4.16
CA LYS A 6 -1.87 20.74 -4.31
C LYS A 6 -0.95 19.80 -3.51
N LYS A 7 -1.27 19.50 -2.24
CA LYS A 7 -0.48 18.58 -1.41
C LYS A 7 -0.39 17.19 -2.04
N LEU A 8 -1.51 16.65 -2.51
CA LEU A 8 -1.56 15.33 -3.16
C LEU A 8 -0.71 15.29 -4.44
N ARG A 9 -0.78 16.33 -5.28
CA ARG A 9 0.04 16.43 -6.49
C ARG A 9 1.54 16.43 -6.17
N HIS A 10 1.95 17.14 -5.11
CA HIS A 10 3.34 17.13 -4.66
C HIS A 10 3.75 15.75 -4.11
N ALA A 11 2.89 15.07 -3.36
CA ALA A 11 3.14 13.71 -2.87
C ALA A 11 3.35 12.73 -4.03
N LYS A 12 2.46 12.72 -5.03
CA LYS A 12 2.58 11.88 -6.24
C LYS A 12 3.89 12.14 -7.01
N ARG A 13 4.32 13.41 -7.11
CA ARG A 13 5.60 13.76 -7.76
C ARG A 13 6.81 13.26 -7.00
N LEU A 14 6.79 13.37 -5.66
CA LEU A 14 7.86 12.84 -4.80
C LEU A 14 7.95 11.32 -4.91
N ASP A 15 6.80 10.64 -4.91
CA ASP A 15 6.71 9.19 -5.02
C ASP A 15 7.23 8.66 -6.38
N LYS A 16 6.87 9.34 -7.47
CA LYS A 16 7.41 9.06 -8.80
C LYS A 16 8.93 9.30 -8.86
N ALA A 17 9.41 10.37 -8.22
CA ALA A 17 10.84 10.66 -8.16
C ALA A 17 11.59 9.61 -7.32
N SER A 18 11.05 9.17 -6.18
CA SER A 18 11.66 8.08 -5.39
C SER A 18 11.74 6.80 -6.20
N GLY A 19 10.71 6.43 -6.95
CA GLY A 19 10.74 5.27 -7.85
C GLY A 19 11.88 5.33 -8.87
N LEU A 20 12.13 6.51 -9.46
CA LEU A 20 13.25 6.71 -10.37
C LEU A 20 14.61 6.56 -9.66
N PHE A 21 14.77 7.12 -8.46
CA PHE A 21 16.01 6.97 -7.69
C PHE A 21 16.24 5.52 -7.23
N PHE A 22 15.19 4.76 -6.90
CA PHE A 22 15.29 3.32 -6.66
C PHE A 22 15.82 2.58 -7.89
N LEU A 23 15.29 2.89 -9.08
CA LEU A 23 15.78 2.30 -10.33
C LEU A 23 17.24 2.67 -10.60
N MET A 24 17.63 3.93 -10.45
CA MET A 24 19.01 4.36 -10.65
C MET A 24 19.97 3.69 -9.66
N GLY A 25 19.57 3.57 -8.38
CA GLY A 25 20.31 2.82 -7.37
C GLY A 25 20.48 1.36 -7.78
N PHE A 26 19.42 0.72 -8.29
CA PHE A 26 19.48 -0.64 -8.81
C PHE A 26 20.47 -0.79 -9.98
N VAL A 27 20.41 0.11 -10.97
CA VAL A 27 21.32 0.09 -12.12
C VAL A 27 22.78 0.25 -11.67
N PHE A 28 23.07 1.23 -10.81
CA PHE A 28 24.43 1.42 -10.27
C PHE A 28 24.89 0.20 -9.46
N SER A 29 24.00 -0.43 -8.69
CA SER A 29 24.30 -1.68 -7.97
C SER A 29 24.62 -2.85 -8.90
N LYS A 30 24.20 -2.85 -10.17
CA LYS A 30 24.60 -3.88 -11.15
C LYS A 30 25.90 -3.52 -11.86
N LEU A 31 26.14 -2.24 -12.11
CA LEU A 31 27.40 -1.77 -12.71
C LEU A 31 28.62 -2.02 -11.82
N GLN A 32 28.43 -2.17 -10.51
CA GLN A 32 29.51 -2.55 -9.60
C GLN A 32 30.11 -3.95 -9.88
N SER A 33 29.42 -4.80 -10.65
CA SER A 33 29.90 -6.14 -11.05
C SER A 33 31.03 -6.08 -12.10
N ILE A 34 31.35 -4.91 -12.63
CA ILE A 34 32.52 -4.71 -13.50
C ILE A 34 33.79 -4.99 -12.66
N PRO A 35 34.72 -5.85 -13.12
CA PRO A 35 35.90 -6.29 -12.35
C PRO A 35 37.00 -5.22 -12.26
N LEU A 36 36.63 -4.00 -11.88
CA LEU A 36 37.52 -2.86 -11.65
C LEU A 36 37.23 -2.32 -10.25
N VAL A 37 38.13 -2.58 -9.30
CA VAL A 37 37.91 -2.34 -7.86
C VAL A 37 37.48 -0.90 -7.54
N PHE A 38 38.17 0.09 -8.11
CA PHE A 38 37.83 1.51 -7.90
C PHE A 38 36.47 1.88 -8.47
N VAL A 39 36.14 1.36 -9.65
CA VAL A 39 34.86 1.60 -10.33
C VAL A 39 33.72 0.96 -9.54
N SER A 40 33.92 -0.26 -9.04
CA SER A 40 32.98 -0.98 -8.19
C SER A 40 32.67 -0.21 -6.90
N ALA A 41 33.70 0.30 -6.22
CA ALA A 41 33.52 1.10 -5.01
C ALA A 41 32.73 2.40 -5.27
N ILE A 42 33.03 3.11 -6.36
CA ILE A 42 32.31 4.34 -6.75
C ILE A 42 30.84 4.02 -7.05
N PHE A 43 30.55 2.99 -7.86
CA PHE A 43 29.17 2.61 -8.17
C PHE A 43 28.39 2.10 -6.95
N ASN A 44 29.06 1.40 -6.03
CA ASN A 44 28.44 1.00 -4.77
C ASN A 44 28.05 2.23 -3.93
N LEU A 45 28.94 3.21 -3.80
CA LEU A 45 28.64 4.44 -3.07
C LEU A 45 27.51 5.24 -3.74
N LEU A 46 27.55 5.39 -5.08
CA LEU A 46 26.48 6.05 -5.84
C LEU A 46 25.14 5.33 -5.68
N SER A 47 25.14 4.00 -5.72
CA SER A 47 23.96 3.17 -5.47
C SER A 47 23.36 3.45 -4.09
N LEU A 48 24.18 3.43 -3.02
CA LEU A 48 23.74 3.72 -1.66
C LEU A 48 23.18 5.15 -1.52
N LEU A 49 23.82 6.15 -2.15
CA LEU A 49 23.32 7.53 -2.15
C LEU A 49 21.99 7.67 -2.90
N CYS A 50 21.83 6.99 -4.02
CA CYS A 50 20.56 6.93 -4.76
C CYS A 50 19.46 6.32 -3.90
N TYR A 51 19.72 5.18 -3.25
CA TYR A 51 18.74 4.55 -2.37
C TYR A 51 18.41 5.41 -1.14
N LEU A 52 19.40 6.06 -0.52
CA LEU A 52 19.17 6.99 0.58
C LEU A 52 18.25 8.14 0.15
N THR A 53 18.50 8.69 -1.04
CA THR A 53 17.66 9.73 -1.64
C THR A 53 16.25 9.20 -1.94
N ALA A 54 16.14 8.00 -2.49
CA ALA A 54 14.86 7.35 -2.79
C ALA A 54 14.01 7.17 -1.52
N TYR A 55 14.57 6.59 -0.46
CA TYR A 55 13.88 6.41 0.82
C TYR A 55 13.53 7.75 1.48
N SER A 56 14.40 8.75 1.39
CA SER A 56 14.12 10.10 1.94
C SER A 56 12.97 10.79 1.21
N LEU A 57 12.93 10.70 -0.13
CA LEU A 57 11.83 11.22 -0.93
C LEU A 57 10.53 10.46 -0.68
N TRP A 58 10.62 9.14 -0.54
CA TRP A 58 9.47 8.29 -0.24
C TRP A 58 8.88 8.61 1.13
N LEU A 59 9.73 8.79 2.15
CA LEU A 59 9.31 9.25 3.48
C LEU A 59 8.64 10.63 3.42
N ALA A 60 9.24 11.55 2.66
CA ALA A 60 8.67 12.89 2.44
C ALA A 60 7.35 12.87 1.66
N ALA A 61 7.12 11.88 0.79
CA ALA A 61 5.85 11.64 0.11
C ALA A 61 4.81 11.11 1.10
N CYS A 62 5.17 10.13 1.92
CA CYS A 62 4.30 9.54 2.96
C CYS A 62 3.71 10.62 3.87
N GLU A 63 4.53 11.56 4.37
CA GLU A 63 4.07 12.67 5.22
C GLU A 63 3.02 13.57 4.54
N ARG A 64 3.07 13.69 3.21
CA ARG A 64 2.19 14.58 2.44
C ARG A 64 0.91 13.91 1.95
N TYR A 65 0.84 12.57 1.97
CA TYR A 65 -0.39 11.86 1.65
C TYR A 65 -1.47 12.14 2.71
N PRO A 66 -2.74 12.30 2.30
CA PRO A 66 -3.84 12.48 3.23
C PRO A 66 -4.04 11.23 4.09
N ASP A 67 -4.51 11.42 5.32
CA ASP A 67 -4.82 10.30 6.21
C ASP A 67 -6.10 9.62 5.72
N GLN A 68 -6.08 8.30 5.62
CA GLN A 68 -7.27 7.49 5.30
C GLN A 68 -8.02 7.18 6.60
N PRO A 69 -9.37 7.23 6.61
CA PRO A 69 -10.15 6.89 7.80
C PRO A 69 -9.77 5.50 8.32
N SER A 70 -9.55 5.41 9.64
CA SER A 70 -9.22 4.14 10.30
C SER A 70 -10.45 3.23 10.34
N HIS A 71 -10.31 1.98 9.92
CA HIS A 71 -11.34 0.96 10.09
C HIS A 71 -11.06 0.15 11.36
N ILE A 72 -11.77 0.45 12.44
CA ILE A 72 -11.57 -0.18 13.78
C ILE A 72 -11.71 -1.72 13.76
N ASN A 73 -12.50 -2.25 12.82
CA ASN A 73 -12.84 -3.68 12.78
C ASN A 73 -11.91 -4.56 11.93
N SER A 74 -10.81 -4.01 11.41
CA SER A 74 -9.85 -4.77 10.61
C SER A 74 -8.47 -4.65 11.24
N TRP A 75 -7.57 -5.62 10.99
CA TRP A 75 -6.18 -5.59 11.50
C TRP A 75 -5.45 -4.28 11.16
N TYR A 76 -5.92 -3.58 10.14
CA TYR A 76 -5.50 -2.27 9.65
C TYR A 76 -5.99 -1.08 10.48
N GLY A 77 -6.98 -1.30 11.36
CA GLY A 77 -7.47 -0.32 12.31
C GLY A 77 -6.41 0.12 13.31
N THR A 78 -5.38 -0.70 13.53
CA THR A 78 -4.25 -0.36 14.42
C THR A 78 -3.16 0.44 13.72
N VAL A 79 -2.95 0.29 12.40
CA VAL A 79 -1.90 1.01 11.66
C VAL A 79 -2.38 1.40 10.26
N GLN A 80 -2.65 2.69 10.03
CA GLN A 80 -3.00 3.27 8.73
C GLN A 80 -1.94 2.95 7.64
N PHE A 81 -2.34 2.78 6.37
CA PHE A 81 -1.42 2.47 5.26
C PHE A 81 -0.24 3.45 5.17
N LYS A 82 -0.53 4.74 5.35
CA LYS A 82 0.48 5.81 5.42
C LYS A 82 1.55 5.52 6.48
N SER A 83 1.14 5.01 7.64
CA SER A 83 2.07 4.64 8.70
C SER A 83 2.88 3.39 8.33
N GLN A 84 2.30 2.41 7.64
CA GLN A 84 3.01 1.22 7.18
C GLN A 84 4.11 1.58 6.16
N HIS A 85 3.79 2.40 5.15
CA HIS A 85 4.78 2.91 4.20
C HIS A 85 5.84 3.79 4.88
N LYS A 86 5.44 4.63 5.84
CA LYS A 86 6.37 5.45 6.62
C LYS A 86 7.36 4.59 7.40
N VAL A 87 6.88 3.57 8.12
CA VAL A 87 7.74 2.66 8.89
C VAL A 87 8.66 1.88 7.94
N ALA A 88 8.14 1.37 6.82
CA ALA A 88 8.96 0.73 5.79
C ALA A 88 10.08 1.67 5.30
N ALA A 89 9.74 2.92 4.95
CA ALA A 89 10.72 3.89 4.48
C ALA A 89 11.79 4.23 5.54
N VAL A 90 11.40 4.34 6.82
CA VAL A 90 12.35 4.53 7.93
C VAL A 90 13.27 3.33 8.09
N LEU A 91 12.74 2.10 8.07
CA LEU A 91 13.56 0.90 8.18
C LEU A 91 14.53 0.75 7.01
N GLY A 92 14.09 1.03 5.78
CA GLY A 92 14.97 1.05 4.61
C GLY A 92 16.07 2.12 4.71
N THR A 93 15.76 3.30 5.25
CA THR A 93 16.75 4.34 5.55
C THR A 93 17.78 3.85 6.57
N LEU A 94 17.33 3.25 7.68
CA LEU A 94 18.20 2.67 8.70
C LEU A 94 19.06 1.53 8.14
N ALA A 95 18.52 0.70 7.23
CA ALA A 95 19.27 -0.33 6.55
C ALA A 95 20.42 0.26 5.72
N ILE A 96 20.17 1.33 4.95
CA ILE A 96 21.20 2.05 4.18
C ILE A 96 22.28 2.65 5.10
N LEU A 97 21.88 3.30 6.20
CA LEU A 97 22.84 3.83 7.18
C LEU A 97 23.69 2.71 7.81
N THR A 98 23.08 1.54 8.05
CA THR A 98 23.79 0.37 8.55
C THR A 98 24.75 -0.20 7.51
N CYS A 99 24.39 -0.19 6.22
CA CYS A 99 25.31 -0.53 5.12
C CYS A 99 26.51 0.43 5.05
N LEU A 100 26.31 1.72 5.28
CA LEU A 100 27.42 2.68 5.34
C LEU A 100 28.33 2.40 6.54
N ALA A 101 27.76 2.10 7.71
CA ALA A 101 28.53 1.68 8.89
C ALA A 101 29.33 0.38 8.63
N ALA A 102 28.81 -0.49 7.77
CA ALA A 102 29.48 -1.74 7.42
C ALA A 102 30.80 -1.58 6.67
N ILE A 103 31.08 -0.39 6.11
CA ILE A 103 32.40 -0.06 5.55
C ILE A 103 33.48 -0.14 6.64
N ALA A 104 33.16 0.31 7.87
CA ALA A 104 34.06 0.24 9.02
C ALA A 104 33.88 -1.06 9.83
N PHE A 105 32.68 -1.62 9.86
CA PHE A 105 32.35 -2.82 10.63
C PHE A 105 31.58 -3.84 9.77
N PRO A 106 32.26 -4.69 8.97
CA PRO A 106 31.62 -5.61 8.02
C PRO A 106 30.50 -6.50 8.57
N PRO A 107 30.53 -6.97 9.85
CA PRO A 107 29.42 -7.74 10.41
C PRO A 107 28.07 -6.99 10.41
N ALA A 108 28.06 -5.65 10.33
CA ALA A 108 26.84 -4.85 10.20
C ALA A 108 26.06 -5.13 8.90
N LEU A 109 26.65 -5.79 7.90
CA LEU A 109 25.90 -6.22 6.70
C LEU A 109 24.75 -7.19 7.03
N ILE A 110 24.90 -8.02 8.07
CA ILE A 110 23.84 -8.95 8.50
C ILE A 110 22.60 -8.17 8.95
N PRO A 111 22.65 -7.32 10.00
CA PRO A 111 21.47 -6.57 10.42
C PRO A 111 20.94 -5.64 9.33
N ALA A 112 21.80 -5.06 8.48
CA ALA A 112 21.34 -4.27 7.34
C ALA A 112 20.46 -5.07 6.36
N ALA A 113 20.89 -6.29 5.99
CA ALA A 113 20.14 -7.15 5.08
C ALA A 113 18.77 -7.56 5.66
N TRP A 114 18.72 -7.86 6.97
CA TRP A 114 17.48 -8.16 7.66
C TRP A 114 16.56 -6.93 7.78
N LEU A 115 17.11 -5.73 8.01
CA LEU A 115 16.32 -4.49 7.99
C LEU A 115 15.69 -4.23 6.62
N PHE A 116 16.42 -4.47 5.52
CA PHE A 116 15.85 -4.39 4.17
C PHE A 116 14.71 -5.39 3.96
N LEU A 117 14.88 -6.63 4.44
CA LEU A 117 13.81 -7.63 4.36
C LEU A 117 12.57 -7.18 5.12
N VAL A 118 12.69 -6.73 6.37
CA VAL A 118 11.54 -6.27 7.17
C VAL A 118 10.89 -5.04 6.53
N SER A 119 11.69 -4.09 6.04
CA SER A 119 11.21 -2.94 5.27
C SER A 119 10.36 -3.39 4.07
N ASN A 120 10.85 -4.34 3.28
CA ASN A 120 10.16 -4.82 2.09
C ASN A 120 8.91 -5.65 2.40
N ILE A 121 8.91 -6.43 3.48
CA ILE A 121 7.71 -7.11 3.97
C ILE A 121 6.63 -6.09 4.33
N LEU A 122 6.96 -5.07 5.13
CA LEU A 122 5.99 -4.04 5.51
C LEU A 122 5.47 -3.26 4.31
N TRP A 123 6.33 -2.97 3.34
CA TRP A 123 5.93 -2.35 2.08
C TRP A 123 5.00 -3.25 1.26
N CYS A 124 5.36 -4.52 1.04
CA CYS A 124 4.55 -5.47 0.30
C CYS A 124 3.17 -5.67 0.95
N VAL A 125 3.15 -5.77 2.28
CA VAL A 125 1.92 -5.82 3.07
C VAL A 125 1.10 -4.55 2.82
N ALA A 126 1.69 -3.35 2.93
CA ALA A 126 1.00 -2.09 2.66
C ALA A 126 0.44 -1.97 1.23
N GLU A 127 1.12 -2.53 0.22
CA GLU A 127 0.59 -2.56 -1.15
C GLU A 127 -0.54 -3.55 -1.33
N TYR A 128 -0.44 -4.75 -0.74
CA TYR A 128 -1.54 -5.72 -0.71
C TYR A 128 -2.79 -5.12 -0.05
N HIS A 129 -2.55 -4.43 1.05
CA HIS A 129 -3.53 -3.70 1.82
C HIS A 129 -4.24 -2.61 1.02
N LYS A 130 -3.48 -1.82 0.26
CA LYS A 130 -3.99 -0.82 -0.68
C LYS A 130 -4.83 -1.44 -1.81
N MET A 131 -4.49 -2.65 -2.27
CA MET A 131 -5.28 -3.36 -3.28
C MET A 131 -6.65 -3.77 -2.77
N CYS A 132 -6.73 -4.29 -1.53
CA CYS A 132 -8.00 -4.69 -0.93
C CYS A 132 -8.88 -3.47 -0.57
N HIS A 133 -8.29 -2.31 -0.29
CA HIS A 133 -9.00 -1.11 0.14
C HIS A 133 -8.47 0.13 -0.62
N PRO A 134 -8.90 0.33 -1.86
CA PRO A 134 -8.39 1.40 -2.70
C PRO A 134 -8.61 2.78 -2.06
N PRO A 135 -7.63 3.69 -2.15
CA PRO A 135 -7.74 5.01 -1.56
C PRO A 135 -8.78 5.86 -2.32
N VAL A 136 -9.80 6.34 -1.59
CA VAL A 136 -10.92 7.14 -2.15
C VAL A 136 -10.46 8.43 -2.84
N TYR A 137 -9.29 8.96 -2.47
CA TYR A 137 -8.73 10.18 -3.04
C TYR A 137 -7.94 9.97 -4.34
N ASP A 138 -7.78 8.73 -4.80
CA ASP A 138 -7.01 8.42 -6.01
C ASP A 138 -7.93 8.03 -7.17
N GLU A 139 -8.39 9.04 -7.92
CA GLU A 139 -9.25 8.86 -9.11
C GLU A 139 -8.55 8.07 -10.24
N GLU A 140 -7.21 7.98 -10.20
CA GLU A 140 -6.40 7.25 -11.18
C GLU A 140 -6.12 5.80 -10.76
N TYR A 141 -6.75 5.33 -9.67
CA TYR A 141 -6.55 3.98 -9.18
C TYR A 141 -7.05 2.95 -10.20
N SER A 142 -6.22 1.93 -10.44
CA SER A 142 -6.54 0.79 -11.29
C SER A 142 -6.11 -0.49 -10.58
N SER A 143 -7.06 -1.37 -10.33
CA SER A 143 -6.87 -2.68 -9.70
C SER A 143 -5.83 -3.52 -10.45
N LYS A 144 -5.90 -3.53 -11.78
CA LYS A 144 -4.94 -4.23 -12.65
C LYS A 144 -3.52 -3.70 -12.46
N ARG A 145 -3.36 -2.37 -12.44
CA ARG A 145 -2.07 -1.71 -12.21
C ARG A 145 -1.52 -2.04 -10.83
N GLN A 146 -2.37 -1.99 -9.80
CA GLN A 146 -1.98 -2.30 -8.42
C GLN A 146 -1.59 -3.78 -8.27
N ALA A 147 -2.25 -4.71 -8.96
CA ALA A 147 -1.89 -6.13 -8.95
C ALA A 147 -0.48 -6.39 -9.52
N VAL A 148 -0.13 -5.73 -10.64
CA VAL A 148 1.23 -5.78 -11.20
C VAL A 148 2.24 -5.21 -10.20
N TYR A 149 1.90 -4.11 -9.53
CA TYR A 149 2.77 -3.49 -8.53
C TYR A 149 2.99 -4.38 -7.29
N ILE A 150 1.98 -5.12 -6.86
CA ILE A 150 2.13 -6.10 -5.76
C ILE A 150 3.04 -7.25 -6.18
N ARG A 151 2.91 -7.74 -7.43
CA ARG A 151 3.80 -8.79 -7.95
C ARG A 151 5.26 -8.31 -7.92
N TYR A 152 5.50 -7.07 -8.35
CA TYR A 152 6.79 -6.40 -8.20
C TYR A 152 7.27 -6.35 -6.73
N ALA A 153 6.42 -5.89 -5.81
CA ALA A 153 6.77 -5.80 -4.38
C ALA A 153 7.10 -7.16 -3.75
N LEU A 154 6.37 -8.22 -4.14
CA LEU A 154 6.60 -9.59 -3.70
C LEU A 154 7.95 -10.12 -4.21
N LEU A 155 8.30 -9.84 -5.47
CA LEU A 155 9.59 -10.21 -6.05
C LEU A 155 10.75 -9.50 -5.34
N MET A 156 10.63 -8.19 -5.09
CA MET A 156 11.66 -7.43 -4.35
C MET A 156 11.82 -7.92 -2.91
N THR A 157 10.72 -8.31 -2.25
CA THR A 157 10.75 -8.92 -0.92
C THR A 157 11.47 -10.27 -0.95
N SER A 158 11.18 -11.09 -1.97
CA SER A 158 11.84 -12.38 -2.19
C SER A 158 13.35 -12.23 -2.44
N ALA A 159 13.76 -11.27 -3.26
CA ALA A 159 15.18 -10.96 -3.48
C ALA A 159 15.88 -10.53 -2.18
N SER A 160 15.19 -9.78 -1.32
CA SER A 160 15.72 -9.36 -0.02
C SER A 160 15.87 -10.52 0.95
N LEU A 161 14.94 -11.48 0.94
CA LEU A 161 15.02 -12.69 1.73
C LEU A 161 16.23 -13.54 1.32
N VAL A 162 16.40 -13.78 0.01
CA VAL A 162 17.56 -14.49 -0.53
C VAL A 162 18.86 -13.80 -0.11
N THR A 163 18.90 -12.47 -0.19
CA THR A 163 20.08 -11.67 0.20
C THR A 163 20.36 -11.81 1.71
N ALA A 164 19.36 -11.64 2.57
CA ALA A 164 19.54 -11.74 4.03
C ALA A 164 20.03 -13.13 4.47
N LEU A 165 19.46 -14.19 3.89
CA LEU A 165 19.90 -15.56 4.14
C LEU A 165 21.32 -15.80 3.63
N ALA A 166 21.63 -15.37 2.41
CA ALA A 166 22.95 -15.52 1.82
C ALA A 166 24.03 -14.79 2.63
N THR A 167 23.79 -13.53 3.02
CA THR A 167 24.70 -12.74 3.85
C THR A 167 24.94 -13.40 5.20
N THR A 168 23.89 -13.93 5.83
CA THR A 168 24.01 -14.65 7.11
C THR A 168 24.83 -15.94 6.96
N LEU A 169 24.55 -16.74 5.92
CA LEU A 169 25.25 -18.00 5.65
C LEU A 169 26.74 -17.78 5.33
N VAL A 170 27.06 -16.80 4.49
CA VAL A 170 28.45 -16.45 4.14
C VAL A 170 29.27 -16.09 5.38
N PHE A 171 28.66 -15.36 6.31
CA PHE A 171 29.33 -14.94 7.53
C PHE A 171 29.47 -16.08 8.55
N CYS A 172 28.43 -16.88 8.75
CA CYS A 172 28.44 -18.00 9.71
C CYS A 172 29.23 -19.22 9.20
N PHE A 173 29.30 -19.43 7.89
CA PHE A 173 29.94 -20.58 7.26
C PHE A 173 30.86 -20.17 6.10
N PRO A 174 32.03 -19.56 6.38
CA PRO A 174 32.97 -19.11 5.36
C PRO A 174 33.37 -20.16 4.31
N PRO A 175 33.54 -21.46 4.63
CA PRO A 175 33.83 -22.48 3.62
C PRO A 175 32.75 -22.63 2.54
N ALA A 176 31.48 -22.31 2.87
CA ALA A 176 30.37 -22.36 1.93
C ALA A 176 30.16 -21.03 1.15
N ALA A 177 30.88 -19.97 1.52
CA ALA A 177 30.62 -18.61 1.05
C ALA A 177 30.59 -18.49 -0.47
N PHE A 178 31.56 -19.09 -1.16
CA PHE A 178 31.65 -19.00 -2.63
C PHE A 178 30.42 -19.61 -3.31
N ALA A 179 30.02 -20.82 -2.91
CA ALA A 179 28.84 -21.48 -3.45
C ALA A 179 27.56 -20.68 -3.14
N THR A 180 27.41 -20.21 -1.90
CA THR A 180 26.27 -19.40 -1.49
C THR A 180 26.18 -18.09 -2.29
N LEU A 181 27.29 -17.38 -2.49
CA LEU A 181 27.31 -16.13 -3.25
C LEU A 181 26.94 -16.35 -4.72
N ILE A 182 27.45 -17.40 -5.36
CA ILE A 182 27.09 -17.71 -6.76
C ILE A 182 25.59 -18.01 -6.87
N THR A 183 25.08 -18.93 -6.05
CA THR A 183 23.66 -19.33 -6.10
C THR A 183 22.75 -18.14 -5.79
N ALA A 184 23.06 -17.37 -4.76
CA ALA A 184 22.29 -16.19 -4.39
C ALA A 184 22.32 -15.13 -5.49
N THR A 185 23.47 -14.90 -6.12
CA THR A 185 23.62 -13.93 -7.21
C THR A 185 22.77 -14.32 -8.42
N ILE A 186 22.80 -15.58 -8.84
CA ILE A 186 21.99 -16.09 -9.96
C ILE A 186 20.50 -15.95 -9.64
N LEU A 187 20.08 -16.39 -8.45
CA LEU A 187 18.68 -16.33 -8.04
C LEU A 187 18.19 -14.88 -7.95
N CYS A 188 18.97 -13.99 -7.33
CA CYS A 188 18.64 -12.57 -7.28
C CYS A 188 18.62 -11.93 -8.67
N LEU A 189 19.49 -12.33 -9.60
CA LEU A 189 19.46 -11.82 -10.97
C LEU A 189 18.13 -12.17 -11.64
N LEU A 190 17.70 -13.43 -11.58
CA LEU A 190 16.44 -13.89 -12.16
C LEU A 190 15.23 -13.18 -11.56
N ILE A 191 15.17 -13.08 -10.23
CA ILE A 191 14.09 -12.38 -9.53
C ILE A 191 14.06 -10.90 -9.93
N ASN A 192 15.22 -10.24 -9.98
CA ASN A 192 15.29 -8.82 -10.36
C ASN A 192 14.92 -8.57 -11.83
N LEU A 193 15.20 -9.51 -12.74
CA LEU A 193 14.76 -9.39 -14.13
C LEU A 193 13.23 -9.46 -14.24
N ALA A 194 12.60 -10.39 -13.51
CA ALA A 194 11.14 -10.46 -13.42
C ALA A 194 10.56 -9.20 -12.76
N ALA A 195 11.17 -8.71 -11.69
CA ALA A 195 10.75 -7.48 -11.02
C ALA A 195 10.88 -6.26 -11.94
N LEU A 196 11.93 -6.18 -12.75
CA LEU A 196 12.12 -5.11 -13.72
C LEU A 196 11.05 -5.15 -14.82
N HIS A 197 10.67 -6.34 -15.29
CA HIS A 197 9.56 -6.50 -16.22
C HIS A 197 8.25 -5.94 -15.63
N ASP A 198 7.92 -6.31 -14.39
CA ASP A 198 6.71 -5.84 -13.72
C ASP A 198 6.74 -4.33 -13.44
N TRP A 199 7.91 -3.79 -13.09
CA TRP A 199 8.10 -2.36 -12.89
C TRP A 199 7.88 -1.58 -14.20
N VAL A 200 8.40 -2.11 -15.32
CA VAL A 200 8.21 -1.55 -16.66
C VAL A 200 6.73 -1.60 -17.05
N GLU A 201 6.07 -2.75 -16.85
CA GLU A 201 4.65 -2.93 -17.09
C GLU A 201 3.84 -1.90 -16.31
N PHE A 202 4.04 -1.80 -14.99
CA PHE A 202 3.36 -0.84 -14.12
C PHE A 202 3.61 0.64 -14.47
N THR A 203 4.78 0.97 -15.05
CA THR A 203 5.21 2.36 -15.29
C THR A 203 4.85 2.87 -16.68
N TRP A 204 4.93 2.01 -17.70
CA TRP A 204 4.76 2.42 -19.11
C TRP A 204 3.51 1.85 -19.77
N VAL A 205 2.93 0.76 -19.26
CA VAL A 205 1.67 0.25 -19.79
C VAL A 205 0.52 1.06 -19.19
N GLU A 206 -0.35 1.58 -20.05
CA GLU A 206 -1.52 2.31 -19.61
C GLU A 206 -2.57 1.32 -19.08
N HIS A 207 -2.95 1.49 -17.82
CA HIS A 207 -4.02 0.74 -17.19
C HIS A 207 -5.16 1.70 -16.89
N PRO A 208 -6.33 1.53 -17.52
CA PRO A 208 -7.46 2.44 -17.28
C PRO A 208 -7.89 2.37 -15.81
N PRO A 209 -8.32 3.50 -15.22
CA PRO A 209 -8.83 3.53 -13.86
C PRO A 209 -10.09 2.66 -13.75
N ASP A 210 -10.32 2.08 -12.57
CA ASP A 210 -11.48 1.22 -12.36
C ASP A 210 -12.77 2.05 -12.45
N THR A 211 -13.63 1.73 -13.41
CA THR A 211 -14.97 2.33 -13.53
C THR A 211 -15.89 1.69 -12.49
N TRP A 212 -16.01 2.31 -11.31
CA TRP A 212 -16.91 1.83 -10.23
C TRP A 212 -18.37 1.61 -10.70
N ASN A 213 -18.78 2.26 -11.79
CA ASN A 213 -20.10 2.12 -12.38
C ASN A 213 -20.38 0.73 -12.99
N GLU A 214 -19.37 -0.08 -13.33
CA GLU A 214 -19.60 -1.37 -13.99
C GLU A 214 -19.94 -2.51 -13.02
N SER A 215 -19.44 -2.49 -11.78
CA SER A 215 -19.74 -3.58 -10.84
C SER A 215 -21.18 -3.51 -10.32
N HIS A 216 -21.71 -2.30 -10.09
CA HIS A 216 -23.11 -2.13 -9.71
C HIS A 216 -24.07 -2.48 -10.86
N THR A 217 -23.76 -2.14 -12.11
CA THR A 217 -24.63 -2.49 -13.25
C THR A 217 -24.56 -3.98 -13.56
N VAL A 218 -23.40 -4.62 -13.42
CA VAL A 218 -23.26 -6.08 -13.55
C VAL A 218 -23.97 -6.80 -12.40
N ILE A 219 -23.82 -6.36 -11.15
CA ILE A 219 -24.53 -6.97 -10.01
C ILE A 219 -26.05 -6.75 -10.11
N ILE A 220 -26.50 -5.57 -10.54
CA ILE A 220 -27.93 -5.29 -10.75
C ILE A 220 -28.50 -6.14 -11.90
N ASN A 221 -27.74 -6.31 -13.00
CA ASN A 221 -28.13 -7.17 -14.12
C ASN A 221 -28.12 -8.67 -13.77
N GLU A 222 -27.11 -9.14 -13.03
CA GLU A 222 -26.96 -10.56 -12.61
C GLU A 222 -27.96 -10.95 -11.52
N LEU A 223 -28.34 -10.01 -10.65
CA LEU A 223 -29.39 -10.23 -9.64
C LEU A 223 -30.80 -10.12 -10.24
N GLY A 224 -30.94 -9.90 -11.55
CA GLY A 224 -32.23 -9.81 -12.22
C GLY A 224 -33.14 -8.73 -11.65
N CYS A 225 -32.58 -7.68 -11.05
CA CYS A 225 -33.33 -6.50 -10.65
C CYS A 225 -33.68 -5.70 -11.91
N GLU A 226 -34.64 -6.22 -12.67
CA GLU A 226 -35.38 -5.48 -13.67
C GLU A 226 -35.80 -4.11 -13.09
N PRO A 227 -35.74 -3.02 -13.86
CA PRO A 227 -36.11 -1.67 -13.42
C PRO A 227 -37.62 -1.49 -13.15
N GLY A 228 -38.35 -2.56 -12.84
CA GLY A 228 -39.77 -2.55 -12.47
C GLY A 228 -40.06 -1.92 -11.09
N TYR A 229 -39.06 -1.82 -10.21
CA TYR A 229 -39.27 -1.22 -8.87
C TYR A 229 -39.44 0.32 -8.93
N ALA A 230 -38.82 0.99 -9.91
CA ALA A 230 -39.01 2.43 -10.13
C ALA A 230 -40.42 2.75 -10.67
N GLN A 231 -41.06 1.79 -11.36
CA GLN A 231 -42.45 1.93 -11.82
C GLN A 231 -43.47 1.66 -10.71
N ALA A 232 -43.17 0.73 -9.79
CA ALA A 232 -44.02 0.45 -8.62
C ALA A 232 -44.11 1.64 -7.65
N LEU A 233 -43.00 2.36 -7.43
CA LEU A 233 -42.99 3.57 -6.58
C LEU A 233 -43.82 4.73 -7.17
N ASN A 234 -43.82 4.90 -8.49
CA ASN A 234 -44.66 5.93 -9.14
C ASN A 234 -46.15 5.57 -9.14
N GLN A 235 -46.51 4.27 -9.16
CA GLN A 235 -47.90 3.83 -9.06
C GLN A 235 -48.46 3.99 -7.64
N ASP A 236 -47.65 3.76 -6.61
CA ASP A 236 -48.08 3.98 -5.23
C ASP A 236 -48.25 5.48 -4.93
N GLU A 237 -47.35 6.35 -5.42
CA GLU A 237 -47.49 7.80 -5.23
C GLU A 237 -48.78 8.36 -5.87
N THR A 238 -49.15 7.85 -7.05
CA THR A 238 -50.38 8.24 -7.76
C THR A 238 -51.65 7.73 -7.06
N ASN A 239 -51.58 6.57 -6.39
CA ASN A 239 -52.69 6.02 -5.60
C ASN A 239 -52.83 6.72 -4.22
N THR A 240 -51.73 7.17 -3.60
CA THR A 240 -51.80 7.96 -2.36
C THR A 240 -52.28 9.41 -2.59
N LEU A 241 -51.99 10.01 -3.75
CA LEU A 241 -52.49 11.35 -4.10
C LEU A 241 -53.99 11.35 -4.46
N SER A 242 -54.56 10.21 -4.85
CA SER A 242 -56.01 10.09 -5.08
C SER A 242 -56.80 9.79 -3.80
N LEU A 243 -56.16 9.23 -2.76
CA LEU A 243 -56.77 9.04 -1.44
C LEU A 243 -56.70 10.29 -0.53
N SER A 244 -55.70 11.17 -0.70
CA SER A 244 -55.58 12.38 0.14
C SER A 244 -56.57 13.51 -0.22
N ASN A 245 -57.19 13.48 -1.41
CA ASN A 245 -58.22 14.45 -1.80
C ASN A 245 -59.62 14.18 -1.20
N SER A 246 -59.79 13.14 -0.38
CA SER A 246 -61.09 12.79 0.23
C SER A 246 -61.19 13.07 1.73
N GLN A 247 -60.15 13.62 2.38
CA GLN A 247 -60.16 13.91 3.82
C GLN A 247 -59.61 15.30 4.17
N GLN A 248 -60.01 16.33 3.42
CA GLN A 248 -59.79 17.72 3.80
C GLN A 248 -61.11 18.35 4.27
N SER A 249 -61.54 17.97 5.48
CA SER A 249 -62.45 18.78 6.29
C SER A 249 -62.22 18.47 7.78
N GLU A 250 -62.10 19.53 8.58
CA GLU A 250 -62.01 19.58 10.06
C GLU A 250 -60.71 19.04 10.71
N ASN A 251 -59.80 19.91 11.14
CA ASN A 251 -59.91 20.68 12.39
C ASN A 251 -58.64 21.49 12.71
N GLN A 252 -58.84 22.61 13.38
CA GLN A 252 -57.87 23.64 13.80
C GLN A 252 -57.21 23.35 15.16
N LEU A 253 -56.18 24.17 15.48
CA LEU A 253 -55.47 24.42 16.77
C LEU A 253 -54.46 23.34 17.19
N GLU A 254 -53.25 23.58 17.70
CA GLU A 254 -52.52 24.74 18.26
C GLU A 254 -50.99 24.43 18.18
N PRO A 255 -50.08 25.43 18.26
CA PRO A 255 -48.63 25.17 18.30
C PRO A 255 -48.10 25.09 19.74
N LEU A 256 -47.70 23.89 20.19
CA LEU A 256 -46.97 23.73 21.45
C LEU A 256 -45.45 23.71 21.21
N TYR A 257 -44.80 24.80 21.63
CA TYR A 257 -43.35 24.89 21.79
C TYR A 257 -42.87 23.90 22.87
N VAL A 258 -41.93 23.02 22.53
CA VAL A 258 -41.13 22.28 23.51
C VAL A 258 -39.65 22.50 23.20
N GLN A 259 -39.03 23.39 23.98
CA GLN A 259 -37.61 23.33 24.30
C GLN A 259 -37.36 22.06 25.12
N LEU A 260 -36.29 21.30 24.86
CA LEU A 260 -35.38 20.87 25.94
C LEU A 260 -34.02 20.37 25.43
N HIS A 261 -33.04 20.58 26.31
CA HIS A 261 -31.58 20.53 26.22
C HIS A 261 -30.87 19.28 25.65
N PRO A 262 -29.57 19.42 25.30
CA PRO A 262 -28.68 18.33 24.92
C PRO A 262 -28.12 17.61 26.17
N GLN A 263 -28.15 16.28 26.15
CA GLN A 263 -27.44 15.47 27.16
C GLN A 263 -26.02 15.10 26.69
N THR A 264 -25.06 15.63 27.43
CA THR A 264 -23.70 15.11 27.62
C THR A 264 -23.69 13.87 28.51
N ALA A 265 -22.99 12.80 28.09
CA ALA A 265 -22.35 11.81 28.97
C ALA A 265 -21.20 11.15 28.18
N ARG A 266 -19.92 11.32 28.56
CA ARG A 266 -19.13 10.39 29.42
C ARG A 266 -19.39 8.93 29.04
N GLY A 267 -18.41 8.17 28.54
CA GLY A 267 -17.05 7.99 29.06
C GLY A 267 -16.96 6.55 29.56
N VAL A 268 -16.41 5.65 28.74
CA VAL A 268 -16.14 4.25 29.11
C VAL A 268 -14.74 3.89 28.61
N SER A 269 -13.89 3.52 29.56
CA SER A 269 -12.54 2.96 29.37
C SER A 269 -12.61 1.43 29.26
N PRO A 270 -11.54 0.76 28.79
CA PRO A 270 -11.63 -0.50 28.06
C PRO A 270 -11.69 -1.72 28.98
N GLU A 271 -12.54 -2.68 28.61
CA GLU A 271 -12.45 -4.05 29.12
C GLU A 271 -11.66 -4.93 28.15
N THR A 272 -10.74 -5.65 28.78
CA THR A 272 -9.85 -6.69 28.29
C THR A 272 -10.63 -7.83 27.62
N ALA A 273 -10.45 -8.02 26.32
CA ALA A 273 -10.95 -9.19 25.61
C ALA A 273 -9.78 -10.04 25.09
N THR A 274 -9.55 -11.15 25.78
CA THR A 274 -8.80 -12.33 25.32
C THR A 274 -9.44 -12.87 24.04
N PHE A 275 -8.68 -12.91 22.93
CA PHE A 275 -9.09 -13.63 21.73
C PHE A 275 -8.40 -14.97 21.64
N GLY A 276 -9.23 -16.01 21.64
CA GLY A 276 -8.87 -17.40 21.41
C GLY A 276 -8.61 -17.69 19.93
N ASN A 277 -7.88 -18.78 19.74
CA ASN A 277 -7.72 -19.51 18.49
C ASN A 277 -9.07 -19.76 17.80
N GLU A 278 -9.19 -19.40 16.53
CA GLU A 278 -10.03 -20.17 15.61
C GLU A 278 -9.63 -20.00 14.14
N SER A 279 -9.37 -21.16 13.53
CA SER A 279 -9.61 -21.58 12.15
C SER A 279 -9.14 -20.72 10.96
N LEU A 280 -8.16 -21.29 10.25
CA LEU A 280 -7.91 -21.07 8.82
C LEU A 280 -9.21 -21.21 8.00
N GLY A 281 -9.69 -20.09 7.46
CA GLY A 281 -10.66 -20.04 6.37
C GLY A 281 -9.97 -19.71 5.06
N ARG A 282 -10.23 -20.53 4.03
CA ARG A 282 -9.82 -20.34 2.63
C ARG A 282 -10.20 -18.93 2.14
N LEU A 283 -9.28 -18.26 1.46
CA LEU A 283 -9.59 -17.15 0.56
C LEU A 283 -9.18 -17.56 -0.86
N GLN A 284 -10.19 -17.91 -1.64
CA GLN A 284 -10.15 -17.79 -3.10
C GLN A 284 -10.42 -16.31 -3.42
N CYS A 285 -9.51 -15.69 -4.16
CA CYS A 285 -9.80 -14.44 -4.87
C CYS A 285 -9.80 -14.75 -6.36
N THR A 286 -10.98 -14.67 -6.97
CA THR A 286 -11.16 -14.20 -8.35
C THR A 286 -10.82 -12.73 -8.44
#